data_AF-A0A383DNZ3-F1
#
_entry.id   AF-A0A383DNZ3-F1
#
_cell.length_a   1.000
_cell.length_b   1.000
_cell.length_c   1.000
_cell.angle_alpha   90.00
_cell.angle_beta   90.00
_cell.angle_gamma   90.00
#
_symmetry.space_group_name_H-M   'P 1'
#
loop_
_entity.id
_entity.type
_entity.pdbx_description
1 polymer ?
#
loop_
_entity_poly.entity_id
_entity_poly.type
_entity_poly.pdbx_seq_one_letter_code
_entity_poly.pdbx_strand_id
1 'polypeptide(L)'
;MSHRVEMELGGRTLSFETGKVAKQANGSVWIRYGDTIVLVTACRSTRAGDRDFLPLTVEYREKAYAGGRIPGNFFKREGRMGEKETLSARLTDHLIRPMFPKEFR
;
A
#
# COMPACT_ATOMS: atom_id res chain seq x y z
N MET A 1 4.79 19.45 7.64
CA MET A 1 6.00 18.87 8.26
C MET A 1 5.97 17.37 8.05
N SER A 2 7.12 16.72 7.89
CA SER A 2 7.17 15.26 7.90
C SER A 2 7.33 14.76 9.34
N HIS A 3 6.68 13.65 9.66
CA HIS A 3 6.80 12.97 10.94
C HIS A 3 7.41 11.60 10.70
N ARG A 4 8.45 11.25 11.46
CA ARG A 4 9.17 9.99 11.33
C ARG A 4 9.26 9.29 12.68
N VAL A 5 8.96 8.00 12.70
CA VAL A 5 9.09 7.13 13.87
C VAL A 5 9.89 5.90 13.44
N GLU A 6 10.83 5.47 14.29
CA GLU A 6 11.73 4.36 14.00
C GLU A 6 11.83 3.41 15.18
N MET A 7 12.09 2.14 14.87
CA MET A 7 12.38 1.11 15.86
C MET A 7 13.29 0.05 15.29
N GLU A 8 13.99 -0.67 16.17
CA GLU A 8 14.72 -1.89 15.79
C GLU A 8 13.78 -3.09 15.79
N LEU A 9 13.75 -3.83 14.68
CA LEU A 9 12.96 -5.05 14.52
C LEU A 9 13.82 -6.11 13.83
N GLY A 10 14.02 -7.27 14.46
CA GLY A 10 14.77 -8.37 13.84
C GLY A 10 16.18 -7.99 13.38
N GLY A 11 16.88 -7.12 14.12
CA GLY A 11 18.25 -6.66 13.83
C GLY A 11 18.36 -5.65 12.68
N ARG A 12 17.24 -5.05 12.25
CA ARG A 12 17.21 -4.00 11.22
C ARG A 12 16.30 -2.87 11.68
N THR A 13 16.64 -1.66 11.28
CA THR A 13 15.80 -0.48 11.51
C THR A 13 14.55 -0.53 10.64
N LEU A 14 13.39 -0.47 11.29
CA LEU A 14 12.08 -0.24 10.70
C LEU A 14 11.69 1.22 10.93
N SER A 15 11.34 1.94 9.87
CA SER A 15 10.97 3.35 9.93
C SER A 15 9.67 3.62 9.18
N PHE A 16 8.88 4.52 9.74
CA PHE A 16 7.62 5.01 9.19
C PHE A 16 7.70 6.53 9.07
N GLU A 17 7.51 7.06 7.87
CA GLU A 17 7.50 8.49 7.61
C GLU A 17 6.18 8.92 6.95
N THR A 18 5.53 9.96 7.46
CA THR A 18 4.32 10.55 6.88
C THR A 18 4.48 12.06 6.64
N GLY A 19 3.66 12.65 5.79
CA GLY A 19 3.67 14.09 5.48
C GLY A 19 4.68 14.53 4.42
N LYS A 20 5.47 13.61 3.86
CA LYS A 20 6.46 13.89 2.79
C LYS A 20 5.87 13.75 1.38
N VAL A 21 5.26 12.61 1.07
CA VAL A 21 4.74 12.25 -0.25
C VAL A 21 3.22 12.00 -0.22
N ALA A 22 2.56 11.99 -1.38
CA ALA A 22 1.14 11.66 -1.53
C ALA A 22 0.17 12.42 -0.60
N LYS A 23 0.46 13.71 -0.35
CA LYS A 23 -0.26 14.55 0.64
C LYS A 23 -1.77 14.76 0.37
N GLN A 24 -2.24 14.42 -0.83
CA GLN A 24 -3.65 14.51 -1.20
C GLN A 24 -4.45 13.24 -0.85
N ALA A 25 -3.77 12.12 -0.54
CA ALA A 25 -4.44 10.95 -0.01
C ALA A 25 -4.97 11.24 1.41
N ASN A 26 -6.02 10.54 1.83
CA ASN A 26 -6.53 10.67 3.20
C ASN A 26 -5.49 10.20 4.24
N GLY A 27 -4.68 9.21 3.88
CA GLY A 27 -3.50 8.80 4.63
C GLY A 27 -2.40 8.28 3.70
N SER A 28 -1.15 8.58 4.04
CA SER A 28 0.02 8.09 3.31
C SER A 28 1.20 7.85 4.24
N VAL A 29 1.85 6.70 4.12
CA VAL A 29 3.03 6.35 4.93
C VAL A 29 4.11 5.75 4.03
N TRP A 30 5.32 6.29 4.16
CA TRP A 30 6.54 5.78 3.59
C TRP A 30 7.19 4.84 4.61
N ILE A 31 7.17 3.55 4.32
CA ILE A 31 7.68 2.51 5.21
C ILE A 31 9.01 2.04 4.66
N ARG A 32 10.04 2.00 5.50
CA ARG A 32 11.36 1.45 5.15
C ARG A 32 11.80 0.44 6.20
N TYR A 33 12.22 -0.74 5.75
CA TYR A 33 12.80 -1.78 6.60
C TYR A 33 14.12 -2.26 5.99
N GLY A 34 15.23 -1.91 6.64
CA GLY A 34 16.55 -2.01 6.00
C GLY A 34 16.58 -1.19 4.71
N ASP A 35 16.82 -1.83 3.56
CA ASP A 35 16.86 -1.16 2.25
C ASP A 35 15.58 -1.30 1.43
N THR A 36 14.60 -2.05 1.92
CA THR A 36 13.30 -2.21 1.24
C THR A 36 12.37 -1.07 1.63
N ILE A 37 11.72 -0.48 0.63
CA ILE A 37 10.81 0.64 0.79
C ILE A 37 9.45 0.32 0.17
N VAL A 38 8.37 0.68 0.88
CA VAL A 38 7.00 0.63 0.37
C VAL A 38 6.29 1.94 0.68
N LEU A 39 5.64 2.52 -0.32
CA LEU A 39 4.68 3.62 -0.13
C LEU A 39 3.28 3.03 -0.02
N VAL A 40 2.63 3.25 1.13
CA VAL A 40 1.25 2.85 1.36
C VAL A 40 0.37 4.09 1.39
N THR A 41 -0.74 4.06 0.66
CA THR A 41 -1.73 5.14 0.62
C THR A 41 -3.12 4.59 0.88
N ALA A 42 -3.95 5.34 1.59
CA ALA A 42 -5.34 5.03 1.86
C ALA A 42 -6.20 6.22 1.46
N CYS A 43 -7.23 5.96 0.64
CA CYS A 43 -8.17 6.95 0.15
C CYS A 43 -9.59 6.48 0.42
N ARG A 44 -10.45 7.39 0.88
CA ARG A 44 -11.86 7.15 1.17
C ARG A 44 -12.69 8.25 0.53
N SER A 45 -13.74 7.86 -0.19
CA SER A 45 -14.74 8.80 -0.67
C SER A 45 -15.49 9.46 0.50
N THR A 46 -15.77 10.76 0.38
CA THR A 46 -16.65 11.47 1.32
C THR A 46 -18.13 11.22 1.05
N ARG A 47 -18.47 10.74 -0.15
CA ARG A 47 -19.84 10.37 -0.53
C ARG A 47 -20.11 8.94 -0.08
N ALA A 48 -21.07 8.77 0.81
CA ALA A 48 -21.68 7.48 1.07
C ALA A 48 -22.41 7.02 -0.20
N GLY A 49 -22.12 5.81 -0.65
CA GLY A 49 -22.90 5.16 -1.70
C GLY A 49 -24.04 4.40 -1.06
N ASP A 50 -25.17 4.30 -1.76
CA ASP A 50 -26.25 3.39 -1.39
C ASP A 50 -25.86 1.97 -1.83
N ARG A 51 -25.33 1.18 -0.90
CA ARG A 51 -24.78 -0.17 -1.12
C ARG A 51 -24.99 -1.00 0.14
N ASP A 52 -25.10 -2.32 -0.05
CA ASP A 52 -25.24 -3.30 1.04
C ASP A 52 -23.91 -4.05 1.36
N PHE A 53 -22.78 -3.56 0.85
CA PHE A 53 -21.48 -4.20 0.99
C PHE A 53 -20.34 -3.18 1.07
N LEU A 54 -19.29 -3.54 1.82
CA LEU A 54 -18.07 -2.73 1.95
C LEU A 54 -17.27 -2.69 0.63
N PRO A 55 -17.19 -1.53 -0.06
CA PRO A 55 -16.46 -1.39 -1.32
C PRO A 55 -14.98 -1.11 -1.05
N LEU A 56 -14.30 -2.06 -0.41
CA LEU A 56 -12.86 -2.00 -0.16
C LEU A 56 -12.10 -2.65 -1.32
N THR A 57 -11.13 -1.90 -1.87
CA THR A 57 -10.17 -2.37 -2.87
C THR A 57 -8.77 -2.18 -2.34
N VAL A 58 -7.95 -3.24 -2.41
CA VAL A 58 -6.53 -3.19 -2.08
C VAL A 58 -5.74 -3.53 -3.33
N GLU A 59 -4.82 -2.64 -3.70
CA GLU A 59 -3.87 -2.85 -4.79
C GLU A 59 -2.46 -2.89 -4.22
N TYR A 60 -1.70 -3.93 -4.58
CA TYR A 60 -0.28 -4.05 -4.26
C TYR A 60 0.49 -4.17 -5.56
N ARG A 61 1.50 -3.31 -5.75
CA ARG A 61 2.28 -3.22 -7.00
C ARG A 61 3.77 -3.23 -6.71
N GLU A 62 4.48 -4.13 -7.36
CA GLU A 62 5.94 -4.17 -7.35
C GLU A 62 6.47 -3.49 -8.60
N LYS A 63 7.30 -2.47 -8.40
CA LYS A 63 7.93 -1.76 -9.51
C LYS A 63 9.28 -2.37 -9.82
N ALA A 64 9.57 -2.62 -11.09
CA ALA A 64 10.80 -3.29 -11.50
C ALA A 64 12.06 -2.48 -11.10
N TYR A 65 11.94 -1.15 -11.09
CA TYR A 65 13.00 -0.25 -10.63
C TYR A 65 13.39 -0.47 -9.17
N ALA A 66 12.49 -1.00 -8.32
CA ALA A 66 12.81 -1.28 -6.92
C ALA A 66 13.90 -2.36 -6.78
N GLY A 67 14.04 -3.22 -7.78
CA GLY A 67 15.13 -4.19 -7.89
C GLY A 67 16.18 -3.81 -8.93
N GLY A 68 16.22 -2.55 -9.39
CA GLY A 68 17.19 -2.07 -10.38
C GLY A 68 17.05 -2.70 -11.77
N ARG A 69 15.86 -3.20 -12.13
CA ARG A 69 15.63 -3.92 -13.39
C ARG A 69 14.63 -3.20 -14.28
N ILE A 70 14.81 -3.32 -15.59
CA ILE A 70 13.84 -2.89 -16.60
C ILE A 70 12.87 -4.05 -16.88
N PRO A 71 11.54 -3.82 -16.97
CA PRO A 71 10.59 -4.88 -17.30
C PRO A 71 10.95 -5.59 -18.62
N GLY A 72 10.92 -6.93 -18.61
CA GLY A 72 11.35 -7.74 -19.75
C GLY A 72 10.34 -7.84 -20.90
N ASN A 73 9.10 -7.38 -20.72
CA ASN A 73 8.06 -7.47 -21.73
C ASN A 73 8.28 -6.53 -22.92
N PHE A 74 7.51 -6.72 -24.00
CA PHE A 74 7.61 -5.90 -25.22
C PHE A 74 7.45 -4.40 -24.95
N PHE A 75 6.52 -4.04 -24.07
CA PHE A 75 6.22 -2.65 -23.72
C PHE A 75 7.18 -2.02 -22.70
N LYS A 76 8.15 -2.78 -22.15
CA LYS A 76 9.10 -2.33 -21.12
C LYS A 76 8.44 -1.63 -19.91
N ARG A 77 7.23 -2.05 -19.54
CA ARG A 77 6.40 -1.41 -18.50
C ARG A 77 5.69 -2.45 -17.63
N GLU A 78 5.47 -2.18 -16.35
CA GLU A 78 4.66 -3.07 -15.51
C GLU A 78 3.22 -3.15 -16.04
N GLY A 79 2.80 -4.36 -16.41
CA GLY A 79 1.49 -4.66 -16.97
C GLY A 79 0.48 -5.07 -15.91
N ARG A 80 -0.35 -6.06 -16.22
CA ARG A 80 -1.33 -6.62 -15.28
C ARG A 80 -0.66 -7.11 -13.99
N MET A 81 -1.42 -7.11 -12.90
CA MET A 81 -0.97 -7.67 -11.63
C MET A 81 -0.53 -9.13 -11.79
N GLY A 82 0.67 -9.43 -11.32
CA GLY A 82 1.17 -10.80 -11.24
C GLY A 82 0.53 -11.59 -10.09
N GLU A 83 0.87 -12.88 -10.00
CA GLU A 83 0.37 -13.76 -8.95
C GLU A 83 0.78 -13.28 -7.54
N LYS A 84 2.07 -13.02 -7.33
CA LYS A 84 2.59 -12.51 -6.05
C LYS A 84 1.93 -11.19 -5.64
N GLU A 85 1.72 -10.30 -6.61
CA GLU A 85 1.05 -9.01 -6.35
C GLU A 85 -0.40 -9.22 -5.90
N THR A 86 -1.11 -10.10 -6.60
CA THR A 86 -2.50 -10.46 -6.29
C THR A 86 -2.62 -11.13 -4.92
N LEU A 87 -1.73 -12.07 -4.59
CA LEU A 87 -1.73 -12.75 -3.30
C LEU A 87 -1.44 -11.77 -2.15
N SER A 88 -0.49 -10.86 -2.33
CA SER A 88 -0.14 -9.85 -1.32
C SER A 88 -1.28 -8.86 -1.09
N ALA A 89 -1.94 -8.43 -2.16
CA ALA A 89 -3.13 -7.59 -2.08
C ALA A 89 -4.27 -8.29 -1.33
N ARG A 90 -4.55 -9.57 -1.65
CA ARG A 90 -5.60 -10.36 -0.98
C ARG A 90 -5.29 -10.62 0.49
N LEU A 91 -4.04 -10.91 0.83
CA LEU A 91 -3.62 -11.11 2.22
C LEU A 91 -3.88 -9.84 3.05
N THR A 92 -3.53 -8.68 2.49
CA THR A 92 -3.75 -7.39 3.14
C THR A 92 -5.25 -7.10 3.29
N ASP A 93 -6.03 -7.27 2.21
CA ASP A 93 -7.49 -7.09 2.23
C ASP A 93 -8.17 -7.98 3.28
N HIS A 94 -7.78 -9.26 3.34
CA HIS A 94 -8.36 -10.24 4.26
C HIS A 94 -8.16 -9.84 5.73
N LEU A 95 -7.00 -9.28 6.08
CA LEU A 95 -6.69 -8.86 7.45
C LEU A 95 -7.42 -7.57 7.85
N ILE A 96 -7.56 -6.61 6.93
CA ILE A 96 -8.14 -5.29 7.26
C ILE A 96 -9.66 -5.24 7.11
N ARG A 97 -10.23 -6.01 6.18
CA ARG A 97 -11.68 -6.03 5.91
C ARG A 97 -12.56 -6.26 7.15
N PRO A 98 -12.27 -7.20 8.06
CA PRO A 98 -13.09 -7.40 9.26
C PRO A 98 -12.94 -6.28 10.30
N MET A 99 -11.91 -5.43 10.20
CA MET A 99 -11.68 -4.33 11.13
C MET A 99 -12.55 -3.09 10.84
N PHE A 100 -13.24 -3.06 9.69
CA PHE A 100 -14.15 -1.95 9.36
C PHE A 100 -15.46 -2.05 10.15
N PRO A 101 -15.97 -0.93 10.72
CA PRO A 101 -17.28 -0.89 11.36
C PRO A 101 -18.39 -1.33 10.40
N LYS A 102 -19.45 -1.93 10.93
CA LYS A 102 -20.58 -2.43 10.12
C LYS A 102 -21.27 -1.33 9.31
N GLU A 103 -21.22 -0.10 9.79
CA GLU A 103 -21.76 1.12 9.15
C GLU A 103 -21.12 1.45 7.79
N PHE A 104 -19.97 0.84 7.48
CA PHE A 104 -19.30 1.01 6.18
C PHE A 104 -19.79 0.04 5.10
N ARG A 105 -20.73 -0.86 5.45
CA ARG A 105 -21.37 -1.75 4.49
C ARG A 105 -22.53 -1.07 3.80
#